data_AF-A0A2E6A6P5-F1
#
_entry.id   AF-A0A2E6A6P5-F1
#
_cell.length_a   1.000
_cell.length_b   1.000
_cell.length_c   1.000
_cell.angle_alpha   90.00
_cell.angle_beta   90.00
_cell.angle_gamma   90.00
#
_symmetry.space_group_name_H-M   'P 1'
#
loop_
_entity.id
_entity.type
_entity.pdbx_description
1 polymer ?
#
loop_
_entity_poly.entity_id
_entity_poly.type
_entity_poly.pdbx_seq_one_letter_code
_entity_poly.pdbx_strand_id
1 'polypeptide(L)' 'MPDTPYPWFAGEFDAMRAMRGFCRDEKQLDKRRMYLSSYWKSGDTDEGMKRAKRLDGGA' A
#
# COMPACT_ATOMS: atom_id res chain seq x y z
N MET A 1 -18.25 -20.40 1.00
CA MET A 1 -16.81 -20.10 1.09
C MET A 1 -16.67 -18.91 2.01
N PRO A 2 -15.73 -18.87 2.98
CA PRO A 2 -15.64 -17.70 3.86
C PRO A 2 -15.33 -16.48 2.98
N ASP A 3 -16.01 -15.38 3.26
CA ASP A 3 -15.92 -14.14 2.50
C ASP A 3 -14.45 -13.76 2.30
N THR A 4 -14.06 -13.52 1.05
CA THR A 4 -12.68 -13.08 0.78
C THR A 4 -12.43 -11.77 1.52
N PRO A 5 -11.35 -11.65 2.32
CA PRO A 5 -11.10 -10.48 3.14
C PRO A 5 -10.87 -9.24 2.28
N TYR A 6 -11.18 -8.06 2.84
CA TYR A 6 -10.89 -6.76 2.25
C TYR A 6 -9.85 -6.02 3.11
N PRO A 7 -8.56 -6.09 2.78
CA PRO A 7 -7.51 -5.41 3.54
C PRO A 7 -7.62 -3.89 3.42
N TRP A 8 -7.52 -3.20 4.55
CA TRP A 8 -7.45 -1.74 4.63
C TRP A 8 -6.21 -1.32 5.42
N PHE A 9 -5.36 -0.49 4.81
CA PHE A 9 -4.14 0.03 5.42
C PHE A 9 -3.96 1.52 5.09
N ALA A 10 -3.70 2.32 6.12
CA ALA A 10 -3.32 3.73 5.99
C ALA A 10 -2.21 4.06 7.00
N GLY A 11 -1.02 4.43 6.54
CA GLY A 11 0.10 4.70 7.45
C GLY A 11 1.41 5.03 6.76
N GLU A 12 2.45 4.25 7.06
CA GLU A 12 3.81 4.48 6.58
C GLU A 12 4.01 3.89 5.16
N PHE A 13 4.83 4.53 4.33
CA PHE A 13 5.05 4.19 2.93
C PHE A 13 5.70 2.82 2.71
N ASP A 14 6.81 2.51 3.39
CA ASP A 14 7.51 1.24 3.21
C ASP A 14 6.69 0.06 3.76
N ALA A 15 5.99 0.26 4.89
CA ALA A 15 5.03 -0.68 5.43
C ALA A 15 3.86 -0.94 4.46
N MET A 16 3.34 0.11 3.81
CA MET A 16 2.30 -0.03 2.77
C MET A 16 2.80 -0.86 1.59
N ARG A 17 4.04 -0.62 1.12
CA ARG A 17 4.64 -1.39 0.02
C ARG A 17 4.82 -2.86 0.38
N ALA A 18 5.28 -3.16 1.59
CA ALA A 18 5.41 -4.52 2.10
C ALA A 18 4.03 -5.22 2.15
N MET A 19 3.00 -4.53 2.68
CA MET A 19 1.64 -5.05 2.75
C MET A 19 1.05 -5.32 1.36
N ARG A 20 1.29 -4.43 0.39
CA ARG A 20 0.88 -4.63 -1.00
C ARG A 20 1.51 -5.88 -1.61
N GLY A 21 2.80 -6.09 -1.38
CA GLY A 21 3.51 -7.30 -1.80
C GLY A 21 2.89 -8.55 -1.19
N PHE A 22 2.72 -8.57 0.13
CA PHE A 22 2.08 -9.69 0.84
C PHE A 22 0.67 -10.01 0.31
N CYS A 23 -0.19 -8.99 0.15
CA CYS A 23 -1.56 -9.18 -0.33
C CYS A 23 -1.62 -9.68 -1.76
N ARG A 24 -0.74 -9.20 -2.65
CA ARG A 24 -0.72 -9.59 -4.07
C ARG A 24 -0.01 -10.92 -4.30
N ASP A 25 1.17 -11.09 -3.73
CA ASP A 25 2.09 -12.16 -4.11
C ASP A 25 1.82 -13.43 -3.28
N GLU A 26 1.58 -13.29 -1.97
CA GLU A 26 1.29 -14.43 -1.09
C GLU A 26 -0.20 -14.76 -0.98
N LYS A 27 -1.05 -13.73 -0.83
CA LYS A 27 -2.50 -13.91 -0.68
C LYS A 27 -3.27 -13.87 -1.99
N GLN A 28 -2.61 -13.54 -3.11
CA GLN A 28 -3.21 -13.51 -4.45
C GLN A 28 -4.50 -12.68 -4.52
N LEU A 29 -4.56 -11.60 -3.74
CA LEU A 29 -5.71 -10.71 -3.70
C LEU A 29 -5.66 -9.73 -4.88
N ASP A 30 -6.80 -9.55 -5.53
CA ASP A 30 -6.96 -8.55 -6.58
C ASP A 30 -6.79 -7.14 -6.01
N LYS A 31 -6.07 -6.26 -6.72
CA LYS A 31 -5.86 -4.86 -6.35
C LYS A 31 -7.16 -4.08 -6.10
N ARG A 32 -8.27 -4.49 -6.72
CA ARG A 32 -9.61 -3.91 -6.53
C ARG A 32 -10.26 -4.32 -5.21
N ARG A 33 -9.71 -5.34 -4.54
CA ARG A 33 -10.21 -5.90 -3.27
C ARG A 33 -9.34 -5.50 -2.08
N MET A 34 -8.59 -4.41 -2.21
CA MET A 34 -7.77 -3.87 -1.12
C MET A 34 -7.69 -2.35 -1.21
N TYR A 35 -7.60 -1.69 -0.05
CA TYR A 35 -7.26 -0.29 0.06
C TYR A 35 -5.94 -0.15 0.82
N LEU A 36 -4.89 0.32 0.14
CA LEU A 36 -3.57 0.50 0.72
C LEU A 36 -3.10 1.93 0.41
N SER A 37 -2.97 2.75 1.44
CA SER A 37 -2.57 4.16 1.35
C SER A 37 -1.44 4.47 2.32
N SER A 38 -0.55 5.36 1.91
CA SER A 38 0.50 5.94 2.75
C SER A 38 0.21 7.41 3.01
N TYR A 39 0.42 7.84 4.25
CA TYR A 39 0.18 9.18 4.78
C TYR A 39 1.49 9.86 5.17
N TRP A 40 2.51 9.09 5.52
CA TRP A 40 3.82 9.60 5.90
C TRP A 40 4.89 8.57 5.56
N LYS A 41 6.16 8.98 5.62
CA LYS A 41 7.31 8.11 5.41
C LYS A 41 8.41 8.51 6.39
N SER A 42 8.98 7.54 7.10
CA SER A 42 10.07 7.79 8.04
C SER A 42 11.27 8.39 7.33
N GLY A 43 11.83 9.46 7.89
CA GLY A 43 13.02 10.13 7.32
C GLY A 43 12.78 10.92 6.05
N ASP A 44 11.52 11.12 5.65
CA ASP A 44 11.16 11.93 4.50
C ASP A 44 10.27 13.12 4.90
N THR A 45 10.30 14.16 4.09
CA THR A 45 9.38 15.30 4.23
C THR A 45 8.04 14.97 3.58
N ASP A 46 6.98 15.73 3.90
CA ASP A 46 5.67 15.55 3.27
C ASP A 46 5.74 15.65 1.72
N GLU A 47 6.59 16.55 1.20
CA GLU A 47 6.82 16.68 -0.25
C GLU A 47 7.56 15.48 -0.85
N GLY A 48 8.56 14.95 -0.15
CA GLY A 48 9.26 13.74 -0.58
C GLY A 48 8.34 12.50 -0.53
N MET A 49 7.47 12.41 0.47
CA MET A 49 6.44 11.37 0.56
C MET A 49 5.42 11.48 -0.60
N LYS A 50 4.90 12.67 -0.91
CA LYS A 50 4.01 12.88 -2.07
C LYS A 50 4.69 12.48 -3.38
N ARG A 51 5.99 12.80 -3.53
CA ARG A 51 6.78 12.39 -4.70
C ARG A 51 6.94 10.87 -4.75
N ALA A 52 7.28 10.22 -3.64
CA ALA A 52 7.38 8.77 -3.55
C ALA A 52 6.06 8.07 -3.89
N LYS A 53 4.93 8.58 -3.39
CA LYS A 53 3.59 8.06 -3.69
C LYS A 53 3.21 8.19 -5.16
N ARG A 54 3.56 9.31 -5.81
CA ARG A 54 3.36 9.49 -7.27
C ARG A 54 4.20 8.53 -8.11
N LEU A 55 5.46 8.31 -7.72
CA LEU A 55 6.34 7.38 -8.42
C LEU A 55 5.91 5.92 -8.23
N ASP A 56 5.38 5.55 -7.05
CA ASP A 56 4.88 4.20 -6.75
C ASP A 56 3.56 3.89 -7.47
N GLY A 57 2.69 4.89 -7.68
CA GLY A 57 1.44 4.75 -8.42
C GLY A 57 1.56 4.85 -9.95
N GLY A 58 2.74 5.24 -10.46
CA GLY A 58 3.03 5.40 -11.89
C GLY A 58 3.69 4.15 -12.48
N ALA A 59 2.91 3.08 -12.64
CA ALA A 59 3.22 1.90 -13.47
C ALA A 59 1.93 1.29 -14.01
#